data_AF-A0A7G2J0E6-F1
#
_entry.id   AF-A0A7G2J0E6-F1
#
_cell.length_a   1.000
_cell.length_b   1.000
_cell.length_c   1.000
_cell.angle_alpha   90.00
_cell.angle_beta   90.00
_cell.angle_gamma   90.00
#
_symmetry.space_group_name_H-M   'P 1'
#
loop_
_entity.id
_entity.type
_entity.pdbx_description
1 polymer ?
#
loop_
_entity_poly.entity_id
_entity_poly.type
_entity_poly.pdbx_seq_one_letter_code
_entity_poly.pdbx_strand_id
1 'polypeptide(L)'
;MRLFFLVLALFSCQIQAACEYIIYPYKSGSSGAQGTHRLSASTDGIANDWRSGGGNDAWNGLLPGLSKSVDITSNSSFQPAGTILTSSGGIPFTTYAHKGGGYDPEQVFFRCTPDTAGQLYEAWSTNGDDTVAGWYEATDVPGAYLTIMKKMSHYA
;
A
#
# COMPACT_ATOMS: atom_id res chain seq x y z
N MET A 1 -26.34 -13.87 -59.16
CA MET A 1 -25.32 -13.18 -58.33
C MET A 1 -25.95 -12.77 -57.01
N ARG A 2 -25.75 -13.54 -55.94
CA ARG A 2 -26.14 -13.14 -54.57
C ARG A 2 -24.85 -12.81 -53.82
N LEU A 3 -24.66 -11.53 -53.52
CA LEU A 3 -23.53 -11.01 -52.78
C LEU A 3 -23.73 -11.38 -51.30
N PHE A 4 -22.95 -12.33 -50.80
CA PHE A 4 -22.85 -12.63 -49.36
C PHE A 4 -21.83 -11.67 -48.75
N PHE A 5 -22.29 -10.69 -47.99
CA PHE A 5 -21.41 -9.87 -47.14
C PHE A 5 -21.06 -10.67 -45.89
N LEU A 6 -19.81 -11.10 -45.78
CA LEU A 6 -19.25 -11.68 -44.56
C LEU A 6 -18.85 -10.52 -43.64
N VAL A 7 -19.65 -10.26 -42.60
CA VAL A 7 -19.28 -9.33 -41.53
C VAL A 7 -18.37 -10.09 -40.56
N LEU A 8 -17.04 -9.90 -40.68
CA LEU A 8 -16.12 -10.30 -39.62
C LEU A 8 -16.36 -9.37 -38.42
N ALA A 9 -17.09 -9.87 -37.42
CA ALA A 9 -17.09 -9.27 -36.10
C ALA A 9 -15.68 -9.43 -35.51
N LEU A 10 -14.91 -8.35 -35.51
CA LEU A 10 -13.69 -8.23 -34.72
C LEU A 10 -14.10 -8.29 -33.24
N PHE A 11 -14.16 -9.50 -32.68
CA PHE A 11 -14.10 -9.67 -31.24
C PHE A 11 -12.72 -9.17 -30.81
N SER A 12 -12.66 -7.93 -30.36
CA SER A 12 -11.54 -7.43 -29.59
C SER A 12 -11.45 -8.29 -28.33
N CYS A 13 -10.62 -9.32 -28.37
CA CYS A 13 -10.14 -9.99 -27.17
C CYS A 13 -9.42 -8.91 -26.37
N GLN A 14 -10.10 -8.36 -25.36
CA GLN A 14 -9.46 -7.47 -24.40
C GLN A 14 -8.45 -8.36 -23.66
N ILE A 15 -7.19 -8.37 -24.11
CA ILE A 15 -6.09 -8.84 -23.29
C ILE A 15 -5.98 -7.77 -22.20
N GLN A 16 -6.75 -7.95 -21.13
CA GLN A 16 -6.67 -7.06 -19.99
C GLN A 16 -5.35 -7.38 -19.31
N ALA A 17 -4.40 -6.44 -19.43
CA ALA A 17 -3.18 -6.41 -18.66
C ALA A 17 -3.56 -6.62 -17.18
N ALA A 18 -3.15 -7.74 -16.58
CA ALA A 18 -3.68 -8.21 -15.30
C ALA A 18 -2.55 -8.38 -14.28
N CYS A 19 -2.61 -7.58 -13.23
CA CYS A 19 -1.96 -7.88 -11.95
C CYS A 19 -3.03 -8.38 -10.98
N GLU A 20 -2.78 -9.54 -10.41
CA GLU A 20 -3.67 -10.16 -9.44
C GLU A 20 -2.96 -10.25 -8.09
N TYR A 21 -3.70 -9.95 -7.02
CA TYR A 21 -3.20 -10.14 -5.66
C TYR A 21 -3.23 -11.62 -5.27
N ILE A 22 -2.25 -12.07 -4.50
CA ILE A 22 -2.21 -13.43 -3.96
C ILE A 22 -3.10 -13.53 -2.72
N ILE A 23 -4.12 -14.40 -2.75
CA ILE A 23 -5.00 -14.65 -1.60
C ILE A 23 -4.34 -15.65 -0.65
N TYR A 24 -4.13 -15.26 0.60
CA TYR A 24 -3.68 -16.18 1.65
C TYR A 24 -4.29 -15.87 3.02
N PRO A 25 -4.70 -16.90 3.81
CA PRO A 25 -4.90 -18.27 3.37
C PRO A 25 -6.10 -18.35 2.43
N TYR A 26 -6.01 -19.15 1.37
CA TYR A 26 -7.15 -19.35 0.48
C TYR A 26 -8.32 -20.01 1.22
N LYS A 27 -9.51 -19.43 1.10
CA LYS A 27 -10.78 -20.05 1.49
C LYS A 27 -11.70 -20.16 0.28
N SER A 28 -12.36 -21.31 0.13
CA SER A 28 -13.38 -21.49 -0.91
C SER A 28 -14.48 -20.42 -0.76
N GLY A 29 -14.85 -19.76 -1.86
CA GLY A 29 -15.84 -18.67 -1.85
C GLY A 29 -15.27 -17.29 -1.48
N SER A 30 -13.95 -17.13 -1.33
CA SER A 30 -13.35 -15.79 -1.24
C SER A 30 -13.67 -15.00 -2.52
N SER A 31 -14.08 -13.74 -2.38
CA SER A 31 -14.45 -12.84 -3.47
C SER A 31 -13.24 -12.55 -4.37
N GLY A 32 -13.02 -13.44 -5.34
CA GLY A 32 -11.96 -13.41 -6.35
C GLY A 32 -12.04 -14.63 -7.28
N ALA A 33 -13.18 -15.32 -7.32
CA ALA A 33 -13.29 -16.54 -8.12
C ALA A 33 -13.54 -16.19 -9.60
N GLN A 34 -12.49 -15.87 -10.36
CA GLN A 34 -12.13 -16.46 -11.66
C GLN A 34 -10.68 -16.07 -12.01
N GLY A 35 -9.78 -17.06 -12.15
CA GLY A 35 -8.33 -16.86 -12.32
C GLY A 35 -7.56 -17.14 -11.02
N THR A 36 -6.47 -17.89 -11.09
CA THR A 36 -5.83 -18.51 -9.91
C THR A 36 -5.10 -17.48 -9.04
N HIS A 37 -5.77 -16.91 -8.04
CA HIS A 37 -5.16 -16.06 -6.99
C HIS A 37 -4.29 -16.85 -5.99
N ARG A 38 -3.36 -17.65 -6.52
CA ARG A 38 -2.44 -18.53 -5.79
C ARG A 38 -1.10 -18.59 -6.51
N LEU A 39 -0.09 -19.05 -5.78
CA LEU A 39 1.12 -19.57 -6.40
C LEU A 39 0.79 -20.84 -7.19
N SER A 40 1.37 -20.98 -8.38
CA SER A 40 1.09 -22.08 -9.31
C SER A 40 2.05 -23.24 -9.10
N ALA A 41 3.22 -22.96 -8.53
CA ALA A 41 4.21 -23.94 -8.09
C ALA A 41 4.88 -23.51 -6.78
N SER A 42 5.46 -24.45 -6.05
CA SER A 42 6.26 -24.16 -4.84
C SER A 42 7.55 -23.38 -5.14
N THR A 43 7.93 -23.28 -6.41
CA THR A 43 9.06 -22.48 -6.89
C THR A 43 8.68 -21.04 -7.20
N ASP A 44 7.39 -20.68 -7.13
CA ASP A 44 6.92 -19.32 -7.40
C ASP A 44 7.08 -18.40 -6.18
N GLY A 45 7.68 -18.87 -5.08
CA GLY A 45 7.86 -18.15 -3.82
C GLY A 45 6.96 -18.67 -2.70
N ILE A 46 6.68 -17.81 -1.72
CA ILE A 46 5.84 -18.09 -0.56
C ILE A 46 4.60 -17.18 -0.59
N ALA A 47 3.43 -17.74 -0.26
CA ALA A 47 2.21 -16.97 -0.03
C ALA A 47 1.98 -16.86 1.49
N ASN A 48 1.71 -15.65 1.99
CA ASN A 48 1.42 -15.42 3.39
C ASN A 48 0.41 -14.27 3.56
N ASP A 49 -0.14 -14.11 4.76
CA ASP A 49 -1.11 -13.07 5.09
C ASP A 49 -0.42 -11.70 5.08
N TRP A 50 -0.98 -10.74 4.33
CA TRP A 50 -0.51 -9.35 4.31
C TRP A 50 -0.52 -8.70 5.69
N ARG A 51 -1.53 -9.01 6.52
CA ARG A 51 -1.71 -8.46 7.87
C ARG A 51 -0.75 -9.08 8.88
N SER A 52 -0.20 -10.26 8.59
CA SER A 52 0.78 -10.91 9.45
C SER A 52 2.15 -10.26 9.28
N GLY A 53 2.23 -8.95 9.51
CA GLY A 53 3.47 -8.23 9.27
C GLY A 53 3.38 -6.73 9.44
N GLY A 54 2.33 -6.17 8.87
CA GLY A 54 2.05 -4.74 8.78
C GLY A 54 0.56 -4.48 8.54
N GLY A 55 0.17 -3.21 8.39
CA GLY A 55 -1.21 -2.82 8.12
C GLY A 55 -2.19 -3.10 9.28
N ASN A 56 -1.71 -3.08 10.52
CA ASN A 56 -2.52 -3.20 11.73
C ASN A 56 -2.07 -2.14 12.74
N ASP A 57 -3.02 -1.45 13.37
CA ASP A 57 -2.77 -0.32 14.27
C ASP A 57 -1.84 -0.67 15.45
N ALA A 58 -1.87 -1.93 15.91
CA ALA A 58 -0.99 -2.40 16.99
C ALA A 58 0.45 -2.68 16.52
N TRP A 59 0.75 -2.52 15.23
CA TRP A 59 2.00 -2.91 14.61
C TRP A 59 2.77 -1.64 14.24
N ASN A 60 3.55 -1.17 15.21
CA ASN A 60 4.37 0.03 15.11
C ASN A 60 5.81 -0.32 14.69
N GLY A 61 5.96 -0.95 13.53
CA GLY A 61 7.22 -1.50 13.06
C GLY A 61 8.43 -0.56 13.07
N LEU A 62 9.59 -1.13 12.77
CA LEU A 62 10.82 -0.35 12.69
C LEU A 62 10.72 0.64 11.52
N LEU A 63 11.07 1.90 11.78
CA LEU A 63 11.25 2.93 10.75
C LEU A 63 12.73 3.26 10.74
N PRO A 64 13.54 2.58 9.90
CA PRO A 64 14.97 2.82 9.84
C PRO A 64 15.25 4.29 9.55
N GLY A 65 16.17 4.90 10.32
CA GLY A 65 16.55 6.29 10.13
C GLY A 65 15.59 7.34 10.70
N LEU A 66 14.45 6.95 11.29
CA LEU A 66 13.53 7.89 11.93
C LEU A 66 13.65 7.84 13.46
N SER A 67 13.95 8.97 14.08
CA SER A 67 13.83 9.08 15.55
C SER A 67 12.35 9.02 15.94
N LYS A 68 12.01 8.11 16.87
CA LYS A 68 10.65 8.01 17.44
C LYS A 68 10.39 9.04 18.55
N SER A 69 11.38 9.86 18.89
CA SER A 69 11.26 10.94 19.86
C SER A 69 11.59 12.29 19.22
N VAL A 70 10.74 13.27 19.49
CA VAL A 70 10.96 14.69 19.22
C VAL A 70 10.91 15.39 20.57
N ASP A 71 12.00 16.06 20.96
CA ASP A 71 12.01 16.88 22.17
C ASP A 71 11.28 18.20 21.92
N ILE A 72 10.22 18.43 22.68
CA ILE A 72 9.38 19.63 22.61
C ILE A 72 9.59 20.56 23.83
N THR A 73 10.50 20.21 24.74
CA THR A 73 10.53 20.78 26.11
C THR A 73 11.47 21.96 26.30
N SER A 74 12.31 22.29 25.30
CA SER A 74 13.35 23.32 25.43
C SER A 74 13.01 24.69 24.83
N ASN A 75 11.87 24.87 24.14
CA ASN A 75 11.50 26.15 23.54
C ASN A 75 9.98 26.35 23.46
N SER A 76 9.48 27.50 23.90
CA SER A 76 8.05 27.89 23.82
C SER A 76 7.59 28.24 22.40
N SER A 77 8.53 28.45 21.48
CA SER A 77 8.30 28.56 20.04
C SER A 77 8.73 27.26 19.38
N PHE A 78 7.81 26.28 19.36
CA PHE A 78 7.97 25.12 18.49
C PHE A 78 8.00 25.59 17.04
N GLN A 79 8.68 24.84 16.16
CA GLN A 79 8.87 25.19 14.77
C GLN A 79 7.56 25.67 14.11
N PRO A 80 7.60 26.64 13.17
CA PRO A 80 6.40 27.07 12.43
C PRO A 80 5.60 25.88 11.88
N ALA A 81 4.28 26.06 11.72
CA ALA A 81 3.45 25.06 11.08
C ALA A 81 4.01 24.72 9.68
N GLY A 82 4.04 23.42 9.36
CA GLY A 82 4.63 22.92 8.13
C GLY A 82 6.14 22.64 8.19
N THR A 83 6.82 22.93 9.30
CA THR A 83 8.23 22.50 9.45
C THR A 83 8.33 20.98 9.52
N ILE A 84 9.11 20.41 8.59
CA ILE A 84 9.46 18.99 8.62
C ILE A 84 10.42 18.75 9.77
N LEU A 85 9.95 18.06 10.81
CA LEU A 85 10.75 17.70 11.99
C LEU A 85 11.60 16.45 11.74
N THR A 86 11.10 15.56 10.89
CA THR A 86 11.80 14.35 10.47
C THR A 86 11.19 13.85 9.17
N SER A 87 12.00 13.20 8.35
CA SER A 87 11.54 12.51 7.14
C SER A 87 12.24 11.17 7.09
N SER A 88 11.47 10.12 6.85
CA SER A 88 12.02 8.77 6.64
C SER A 88 12.68 8.62 5.26
N GLY A 89 12.50 9.59 4.37
CA GLY A 89 12.65 9.35 2.93
C GLY A 89 11.63 8.33 2.41
N GLY A 90 11.84 7.86 1.18
CA GLY A 90 11.07 6.74 0.62
C GLY A 90 11.53 5.43 1.26
N ILE A 91 10.70 4.86 2.13
CA ILE A 91 10.90 3.51 2.67
C ILE A 91 10.06 2.55 1.82
N PRO A 92 10.61 1.41 1.35
CA PRO A 92 9.81 0.42 0.64
C PRO A 92 8.65 -0.07 1.52
N PHE A 93 7.45 -0.15 0.96
CA PHE A 93 6.25 -0.69 1.61
C PHE A 93 6.47 -2.08 2.21
N THR A 94 7.37 -2.86 1.60
CA THR A 94 7.74 -4.20 2.06
C THR A 94 8.47 -4.21 3.41
N THR A 95 8.91 -3.04 3.87
CA THR A 95 9.63 -2.85 5.14
C THR A 95 8.96 -1.83 6.06
N TYR A 96 8.25 -0.86 5.50
CA TYR A 96 7.65 0.24 6.25
C TYR A 96 6.63 -0.25 7.29
N ALA A 97 6.78 0.24 8.53
CA ALA A 97 5.90 -0.07 9.66
C ALA A 97 5.67 -1.57 9.93
N HIS A 98 6.53 -2.44 9.37
CA HIS A 98 6.44 -3.88 9.57
C HIS A 98 7.06 -4.29 10.90
N LYS A 99 6.35 -5.06 11.72
CA LYS A 99 6.76 -5.44 13.08
C LYS A 99 8.11 -6.17 13.12
N GLY A 100 8.40 -6.97 12.10
CA GLY A 100 9.65 -7.74 11.95
C GLY A 100 10.77 -7.07 11.15
N GLY A 101 10.63 -5.80 10.74
CA GLY A 101 11.60 -5.13 9.85
C GLY A 101 11.41 -5.41 8.36
N GLY A 102 10.40 -6.20 7.99
CA GLY A 102 9.90 -6.37 6.64
C GLY A 102 9.25 -7.73 6.44
N TYR A 103 8.57 -7.89 5.30
CA TYR A 103 8.06 -9.17 4.85
C TYR A 103 9.19 -10.12 4.46
N ASP A 104 8.89 -11.42 4.41
CA ASP A 104 9.82 -12.41 3.85
C ASP A 104 10.14 -12.04 2.39
N PRO A 105 11.42 -11.97 1.97
CA PRO A 105 11.78 -11.61 0.60
C PRO A 105 11.23 -12.58 -0.46
N GLU A 106 10.91 -13.82 -0.08
CA GLU A 106 10.27 -14.80 -0.97
C GLU A 106 8.74 -14.66 -1.00
N GLN A 107 8.15 -13.76 -0.19
CA GLN A 107 6.71 -13.55 -0.19
C GLN A 107 6.24 -12.80 -1.44
N VAL A 108 5.33 -13.42 -2.18
CA VAL A 108 4.74 -12.82 -3.40
C VAL A 108 3.38 -12.22 -3.08
N PHE A 109 3.25 -10.91 -3.29
CA PHE A 109 2.00 -10.18 -3.10
C PHE A 109 1.12 -10.13 -4.34
N PHE A 110 1.75 -9.96 -5.51
CA PHE A 110 1.05 -9.79 -6.78
C PHE A 110 1.70 -10.65 -7.85
N ARG A 111 0.88 -11.19 -8.75
CA ARG A 111 1.31 -11.81 -10.00
C ARG A 111 0.78 -11.00 -11.16
N CYS A 112 1.68 -10.61 -12.03
CA CYS A 112 1.41 -9.72 -13.13
C CYS A 112 1.72 -10.43 -14.45
N THR A 113 0.94 -10.14 -15.48
CA THR A 113 1.31 -10.51 -16.85
C THR A 113 2.56 -9.73 -17.29
N PRO A 114 3.40 -10.25 -18.19
CA PRO A 114 4.65 -9.58 -18.57
C PRO A 114 4.46 -8.13 -19.07
N ASP A 115 3.34 -7.84 -19.71
CA ASP A 115 2.96 -6.52 -20.22
C ASP A 115 2.58 -5.50 -19.13
N THR A 116 2.38 -5.92 -17.88
CA THR A 116 2.15 -5.04 -16.71
C THR A 116 3.39 -4.84 -15.84
N ALA A 117 4.56 -5.31 -16.29
CA ALA A 117 5.82 -5.10 -15.56
C ALA A 117 6.09 -3.60 -15.33
N GLY A 118 6.36 -3.24 -14.07
CA GLY A 118 6.61 -1.85 -13.66
C GLY A 118 5.37 -0.95 -13.57
N GLN A 119 4.17 -1.50 -13.74
CA GLN A 119 2.91 -0.76 -13.64
C GLN A 119 2.21 -0.93 -12.28
N LEU A 120 2.85 -1.63 -11.34
CA LEU A 120 2.39 -1.67 -9.95
C LEU A 120 2.92 -0.42 -9.24
N TYR A 121 1.99 0.38 -8.74
CA TYR A 121 2.29 1.59 -7.97
C TYR A 121 1.83 1.42 -6.53
N GLU A 122 2.57 2.04 -5.62
CA GLU A 122 2.18 2.16 -4.22
C GLU A 122 1.27 3.38 -4.03
N ALA A 123 0.24 3.23 -3.21
CA ALA A 123 -0.61 4.32 -2.74
C ALA A 123 -0.62 4.33 -1.22
N TRP A 124 -0.50 5.53 -0.65
CA TRP A 124 -0.58 5.77 0.78
C TRP A 124 -1.92 6.40 1.13
N SER A 125 -2.46 6.04 2.29
CA SER A 125 -3.67 6.64 2.86
C SER A 125 -3.40 7.00 4.31
N THR A 126 -4.07 8.04 4.79
CA THR A 126 -4.18 8.27 6.23
C THR A 126 -5.12 7.23 6.85
N ASN A 127 -5.06 7.06 8.17
CA ASN A 127 -6.05 6.26 8.90
C ASN A 127 -7.33 7.09 9.07
N GLY A 128 -8.07 7.23 7.96
CA GLY A 128 -9.14 8.20 7.82
C GLY A 128 -10.37 7.93 8.69
N ASP A 129 -10.45 6.79 9.37
CA ASP A 129 -11.49 6.44 10.34
C ASP A 129 -11.10 6.74 11.80
N ASP A 130 -9.86 7.21 12.05
CA ASP A 130 -9.37 7.55 13.37
C ASP A 130 -9.31 9.07 13.59
N THR A 131 -10.16 9.55 14.50
CA THR A 131 -10.21 10.96 14.96
C THR A 131 -8.88 11.49 15.47
N VAL A 132 -7.92 10.61 15.78
CA VAL A 132 -6.60 10.97 16.28
C VAL A 132 -5.43 10.57 15.37
N ALA A 133 -5.71 10.06 14.16
CA ALA A 133 -4.66 9.60 13.23
C ALA A 133 -5.01 9.75 11.74
N GLY A 134 -5.63 10.87 11.34
CA GLY A 134 -5.86 11.16 9.91
C GLY A 134 -7.26 11.59 9.51
N TRP A 135 -8.21 11.62 10.44
CA TRP A 135 -9.59 12.05 10.14
C TRP A 135 -9.71 13.54 9.80
N TYR A 136 -8.97 14.41 10.50
CA TYR A 136 -9.10 15.86 10.36
C TYR A 136 -7.95 16.46 9.54
N GLU A 137 -8.29 17.24 8.51
CA GLU A 137 -7.30 18.03 7.77
C GLU A 137 -6.74 19.15 8.65
N ALA A 138 -5.44 19.45 8.49
CA ALA A 138 -4.77 20.55 9.14
C ALA A 138 -5.20 21.88 8.50
N THR A 139 -5.67 22.81 9.31
CA THR A 139 -6.16 24.12 8.82
C THR A 139 -5.03 25.06 8.37
N ASP A 140 -3.80 24.80 8.79
CA ASP A 140 -2.61 25.64 8.58
C ASP A 140 -1.62 25.05 7.57
N VAL A 141 -1.82 23.80 7.13
CA VAL A 141 -0.96 23.10 6.16
C VAL A 141 -1.84 22.33 5.16
N PRO A 142 -2.07 22.87 3.95
CA PRO A 142 -2.94 22.24 2.95
C PRO A 142 -2.53 20.81 2.60
N GLY A 143 -3.50 19.90 2.55
CA GLY A 143 -3.26 18.48 2.22
C GLY A 143 -2.61 17.65 3.33
N ALA A 144 -2.40 18.23 4.51
CA ALA A 144 -1.89 17.50 5.66
C ALA A 144 -3.02 17.15 6.64
N TYR A 145 -2.85 16.08 7.42
CA TYR A 145 -3.86 15.63 8.39
C TYR A 145 -3.30 15.58 9.82
N LEU A 146 -4.16 15.80 10.81
CA LEU A 146 -3.82 15.87 12.23
C LEU A 146 -3.62 14.48 12.85
N THR A 147 -2.70 14.41 13.82
CA THR A 147 -2.49 13.26 14.71
C THR A 147 -2.56 13.69 16.19
N ILE A 148 -2.50 12.75 17.15
CA ILE A 148 -2.57 12.98 18.62
C ILE A 148 -1.62 14.07 19.15
N MET A 149 -0.58 14.44 18.41
CA MET A 149 0.35 15.51 18.80
C MET A 149 -0.09 16.85 18.21
N LYS A 150 -0.54 17.75 19.09
CA LYS A 150 -0.93 19.12 18.74
C LYS A 150 0.22 19.81 17.98
N LYS A 151 -0.05 20.27 16.75
CA LYS A 151 0.90 20.90 15.80
C LYS A 151 1.88 19.96 15.07
N MET A 152 1.59 18.66 14.97
CA MET A 152 2.29 17.76 14.05
C MET A 152 1.33 17.24 12.98
N SER A 153 1.78 17.25 11.72
CA SER A 153 1.00 16.82 10.55
C SER A 153 1.81 15.84 9.69
N HIS A 154 1.15 14.85 9.10
CA HIS A 154 1.76 13.91 8.15
C HIS A 154 1.42 14.29 6.70
N TYR A 155 2.37 14.06 5.79
CA TYR A 155 2.16 14.06 4.34
C TYR A 155 2.07 12.61 3.86
N ALA A 156 1.07 12.32 3.02
CA ALA A 156 0.91 11.06 2.31
C ALA A 156 1.40 11.21 0.85
#